data_AF-A0A7S4WJY4-F1
#
_entry.id   AF-A0A7S4WJY4-F1
#
_cell.length_a   1.000
_cell.length_b   1.000
_cell.length_c   1.000
_cell.angle_alpha   90.00
_cell.angle_beta   90.00
_cell.angle_gamma   90.00
#
_symmetry.space_group_name_H-M   'P 1'
#
loop_
_entity.id
_entity.type
_entity.pdbx_description
1 polymer ?
#
loop_
_entity_poly.entity_id
_entity_poly.type
_entity_poly.pdbx_seq_one_letter_code
_entity_poly.pdbx_strand_id
1 'polypeptide(L)'
;MLQTEQTPSEMPKATQQSAPSQRIWPLHPLLLASIIPVIPTSLYVNRGFTRWFHWMILFYLLTGIERLRCFLILLGGSISAGWYAAIANDFFRHSRFFHILYKNMPLSFLSVMTNGKGEIVYTTSSLCLMAFSHVLDTFLHPGVTYLLWRAHCRSGGSLQSIITWPLLISTFLMSRFWSIFHIYYNYRRLGLYYIGDDIYKLNNQDAWIYAYTAEGIFFLMLACSKILKRSDKEI
;
A
#
# COMPACT_ATOMS: atom_id res chain seq x y z
N MET A 1 -4.44 -15.43 -69.70
CA MET A 1 -4.83 -15.11 -68.31
C MET A 1 -3.57 -14.80 -67.53
N LEU A 2 -3.28 -13.51 -67.30
CA LEU A 2 -2.13 -13.05 -66.54
C LEU A 2 -2.56 -12.92 -65.07
N GLN A 3 -2.03 -13.77 -64.20
CA GLN A 3 -2.22 -13.65 -62.75
C GLN A 3 -1.40 -12.47 -62.24
N THR A 4 -2.07 -11.47 -61.71
CA THR A 4 -1.46 -10.31 -61.07
C THR A 4 -1.10 -10.70 -59.64
N GLU A 5 0.20 -10.82 -59.35
CA GLU A 5 0.73 -10.98 -57.99
C GLU A 5 0.29 -9.78 -57.14
N GLN A 6 -0.59 -10.01 -56.17
CA GLN A 6 -0.93 -9.03 -55.15
C GLN A 6 0.18 -9.00 -54.10
N THR A 7 1.00 -7.96 -54.15
CA THR A 7 1.99 -7.64 -53.12
C THR A 7 1.29 -7.46 -51.76
N PRO A 8 1.79 -8.07 -50.66
CA PRO A 8 1.18 -7.90 -49.35
C PRO A 8 1.24 -6.44 -48.92
N SER A 9 0.06 -5.84 -48.69
CA SER A 9 -0.06 -4.52 -48.08
C SER A 9 0.61 -4.56 -46.70
N GLU A 10 1.74 -3.86 -46.57
CA GLU A 10 2.40 -3.65 -45.28
C GLU A 10 1.39 -3.03 -44.32
N MET A 11 0.98 -3.81 -43.31
CA MET A 11 0.15 -3.28 -42.25
C MET A 11 0.88 -2.08 -41.61
N PRO A 12 0.21 -0.92 -41.47
CA PRO A 12 0.84 0.26 -40.91
C PRO A 12 1.38 -0.09 -39.52
N LYS A 13 2.69 0.05 -39.35
CA LYS A 13 3.36 -0.03 -38.05
C LYS A 13 2.62 0.94 -37.13
N ALA A 14 1.82 0.39 -36.21
CA ALA A 14 1.15 1.15 -35.17
C ALA A 14 2.22 1.99 -34.49
N THR A 15 2.22 3.29 -34.83
CA THR A 15 3.18 4.23 -34.28
C THR A 15 2.80 4.30 -32.81
N GLN A 16 3.61 3.68 -31.95
CA GLN A 16 3.56 3.91 -30.52
C GLN A 16 3.85 5.39 -30.32
N GLN A 17 2.80 6.21 -30.37
CA GLN A 17 2.84 7.55 -29.81
C GLN A 17 3.15 7.33 -28.34
N SER A 18 4.43 7.45 -27.99
CA SER A 18 4.86 7.66 -26.63
C SER A 18 4.08 8.89 -26.17
N ALA A 19 3.08 8.66 -25.33
CA ALA A 19 2.31 9.74 -24.73
C ALA A 19 3.34 10.74 -24.19
N PRO A 20 3.26 12.03 -24.56
CA PRO A 20 4.20 13.02 -24.08
C PRO A 20 4.21 12.87 -22.57
N SER A 21 5.40 12.67 -22.01
CA SER A 21 5.59 12.56 -20.57
C SER A 21 5.17 13.90 -19.98
N GLN A 22 3.87 14.04 -19.73
CA GLN A 22 3.30 15.12 -18.96
C GLN A 22 3.87 14.91 -17.57
N ARG A 23 5.03 15.51 -17.34
CA ARG A 23 5.53 15.86 -16.01
C ARG A 23 4.48 16.81 -15.46
N ILE A 24 3.45 16.24 -14.84
CA ILE A 24 2.40 16.97 -14.14
C ILE A 24 2.99 17.77 -12.96
N TRP A 25 4.25 17.51 -12.59
CA TRP A 25 4.94 18.21 -11.52
C TRP A 25 6.35 18.71 -11.91
N PRO A 26 6.77 19.91 -11.46
CA PRO A 26 8.05 20.51 -11.82
C PRO A 26 9.27 19.90 -11.10
N LEU A 27 9.08 18.97 -10.16
CA LEU A 27 10.18 18.46 -9.32
C LEU A 27 10.79 17.19 -9.90
N HIS A 28 12.11 17.21 -10.11
CA HIS A 28 12.86 16.07 -10.61
C HIS A 28 12.88 14.91 -9.59
N PRO A 29 12.73 13.64 -9.99
CA PRO A 29 12.76 12.49 -9.07
C PRO A 29 13.98 12.41 -8.15
N LEU A 30 15.15 12.83 -8.66
CA LEU A 30 16.39 12.90 -7.88
C LEU A 30 16.34 13.94 -6.75
N LEU A 31 15.55 15.00 -6.92
CA LEU A 31 15.36 16.01 -5.89
C LEU A 31 14.57 15.44 -4.71
N LEU A 32 13.60 14.56 -4.97
CA LEU A 32 12.91 13.83 -3.91
C LEU A 32 13.87 12.88 -3.19
N ALA A 33 14.68 12.13 -3.96
CA ALA A 33 15.69 11.24 -3.41
C ALA A 33 16.74 11.97 -2.56
N SER A 34 17.10 13.22 -2.92
CA SER A 34 18.02 14.04 -2.12
C SER A 34 17.40 14.63 -0.86
N ILE A 35 16.07 14.73 -0.77
CA ILE A 35 15.38 15.22 0.42
C ILE A 35 15.24 14.09 1.45
N ILE A 36 15.11 12.83 1.04
CA ILE A 36 14.91 11.67 1.92
C ILE A 36 15.92 11.59 3.09
N PRO A 37 17.24 11.79 2.91
CA PRO A 37 18.21 11.76 4.03
C PRO A 37 18.08 12.94 5.00
N VAL A 38 17.45 14.03 4.60
CA VAL A 38 17.27 15.26 5.40
C VAL A 38 15.96 15.23 6.18
N ILE A 39 15.03 14.36 5.78
CA ILE A 39 13.81 14.11 6.53
C ILE A 39 14.20 13.47 7.87
N PRO A 40 13.66 13.92 9.02
CA PRO A 40 13.87 13.23 10.29
C PRO A 40 13.62 11.73 10.20
N THR A 41 14.52 10.90 10.74
CA THR A 41 14.38 9.42 10.81
C THR A 41 13.04 9.00 11.41
N SER A 42 12.51 9.79 12.35
CA SER A 42 11.19 9.59 12.93
C SER A 42 10.03 9.68 11.93
N LEU A 43 10.22 10.20 10.72
CA LEU A 43 9.22 10.32 9.65
C LEU A 43 9.27 9.19 8.61
N TYR A 44 10.26 8.29 8.67
CA TYR A 44 10.32 7.10 7.79
C TYR A 44 10.69 5.79 8.51
N VAL A 45 11.20 5.84 9.74
CA VAL A 45 11.53 4.65 10.56
C VAL A 45 10.51 4.41 11.67
N ASN A 46 9.92 5.46 12.26
CA ASN A 46 8.77 5.29 13.15
C ASN A 46 7.49 5.34 12.30
N ARG A 47 6.49 4.53 12.62
CA ARG A 47 5.23 4.32 11.85
C ARG A 47 5.30 3.46 10.60
N GLY A 48 6.39 2.71 10.41
CA GLY A 48 6.29 1.52 9.60
C GLY A 48 6.20 1.74 8.09
N PHE A 49 6.18 0.61 7.41
CA PHE A 49 5.90 0.38 5.99
C PHE A 49 4.77 1.23 5.35
N THR A 50 3.76 1.66 6.11
CA THR A 50 2.68 2.55 5.62
C THR A 50 3.15 3.96 5.28
N ARG A 51 4.05 4.56 6.07
CA ARG A 51 4.63 5.86 5.70
C ARG A 51 5.47 5.75 4.44
N TRP A 52 6.22 4.66 4.29
CA TRP A 52 6.97 4.39 3.07
C TRP A 52 6.04 4.28 1.86
N PHE A 53 4.89 3.61 2.00
CA PHE A 53 3.86 3.59 0.96
C PHE A 53 3.41 5.00 0.57
N HIS A 54 3.14 5.91 1.52
CA HIS A 54 2.78 7.30 1.21
C HIS A 54 3.91 8.07 0.51
N TRP A 55 5.18 7.88 0.92
CA TRP A 55 6.33 8.47 0.23
C TRP A 55 6.46 7.97 -1.21
N MET A 56 6.22 6.68 -1.44
CA MET A 56 6.27 6.11 -2.78
C MET A 56 5.10 6.56 -3.65
N ILE A 57 3.92 6.84 -3.06
CA ILE A 57 2.81 7.51 -3.75
C ILE A 57 3.25 8.90 -4.21
N LEU A 58 3.86 9.70 -3.34
CA LEU A 58 4.38 11.02 -3.73
C LEU A 58 5.41 10.88 -4.84
N PHE A 59 6.35 9.94 -4.72
CA PHE A 59 7.33 9.66 -5.77
C PHE A 59 6.67 9.25 -7.09
N TYR A 60 5.61 8.44 -7.05
CA TYR A 60 4.83 8.11 -8.24
C TYR A 60 4.16 9.34 -8.85
N LEU A 61 3.51 10.17 -8.06
CA LEU A 61 2.86 11.40 -8.54
C LEU A 61 3.85 12.36 -9.23
N LEU A 62 5.10 12.38 -8.76
CA LEU A 62 6.16 13.20 -9.33
C LEU A 62 6.79 12.59 -10.59
N THR A 63 6.87 11.27 -10.66
CA THR A 63 7.61 10.58 -11.73
C THR A 63 6.73 10.06 -12.86
N GLY A 64 5.46 9.77 -12.59
CA GLY A 64 4.54 9.12 -13.50
C GLY A 64 4.94 7.69 -13.88
N ILE A 65 5.83 7.03 -13.13
CA ILE A 65 6.34 5.70 -13.51
C ILE A 65 5.22 4.64 -13.41
N GLU A 66 4.83 4.11 -14.56
CA GLU A 66 3.76 3.12 -14.71
C GLU A 66 3.95 1.86 -13.87
N ARG A 67 5.16 1.27 -13.90
CA ARG A 67 5.45 0.08 -13.09
C ARG A 67 5.34 0.34 -11.59
N LEU A 68 5.66 1.56 -11.15
CA LEU A 68 5.54 1.96 -9.76
C LEU A 68 4.06 2.07 -9.35
N ARG A 69 3.19 2.60 -10.22
CA ARG A 69 1.73 2.56 -10.00
C ARG A 69 1.25 1.13 -9.74
N CYS A 70 1.62 0.18 -10.60
CA CYS A 70 1.24 -1.23 -10.43
C CYS A 70 1.75 -1.82 -9.12
N PHE A 71 3.00 -1.53 -8.77
CA PHE A 71 3.60 -1.92 -7.49
C PHE A 71 2.81 -1.34 -6.30
N LEU A 72 2.48 -0.05 -6.33
CA LEU A 72 1.72 0.62 -5.27
C LEU A 72 0.29 0.11 -5.14
N ILE A 73 -0.34 -0.32 -6.23
CA ILE A 73 -1.67 -0.95 -6.18
C ILE A 73 -1.61 -2.26 -5.40
N LEU A 74 -0.61 -3.12 -5.68
CA LEU A 74 -0.45 -4.38 -4.94
C LEU A 74 -0.11 -4.12 -3.47
N LEU A 75 0.82 -3.21 -3.22
CA LEU A 75 1.26 -2.86 -1.86
C LEU A 75 0.11 -2.28 -1.04
N GLY A 76 -0.60 -1.31 -1.61
CA GLY A 76 -1.74 -0.67 -0.95
C GLY A 76 -2.91 -1.63 -0.74
N GLY A 77 -3.12 -2.57 -1.67
CA GLY A 77 -4.09 -3.65 -1.51
C GLY A 77 -3.73 -4.58 -0.34
N SER A 78 -2.46 -4.97 -0.22
CA SER A 78 -2.00 -5.83 0.87
C SER A 78 -2.05 -5.12 2.23
N ILE A 79 -1.66 -3.84 2.28
CA ILE A 79 -1.79 -2.97 3.46
C ILE A 79 -3.26 -2.88 3.89
N SER A 80 -4.16 -2.63 2.94
CA SER A 80 -5.60 -2.52 3.21
C SER A 80 -6.16 -3.83 3.75
N ALA A 81 -5.79 -4.97 3.16
CA ALA A 81 -6.22 -6.29 3.64
C ALA A 81 -5.78 -6.53 5.10
N GLY A 82 -4.51 -6.24 5.42
CA GLY A 82 -4.00 -6.36 6.78
C GLY A 82 -4.71 -5.43 7.77
N TRP A 83 -4.93 -4.17 7.38
CA TRP A 83 -5.65 -3.18 8.20
C TRP A 83 -7.07 -3.64 8.55
N TYR A 84 -7.85 -4.06 7.56
CA TYR A 84 -9.22 -4.50 7.79
C TYR A 84 -9.29 -5.80 8.60
N ALA A 85 -8.30 -6.70 8.48
CA ALA A 85 -8.21 -7.87 9.34
C ALA A 85 -7.90 -7.51 10.79
N ALA A 86 -7.01 -6.54 11.02
CA ALA A 86 -6.68 -6.07 12.37
C ALA A 86 -7.89 -5.42 13.06
N ILE A 87 -8.63 -4.61 12.29
CA ILE A 87 -9.91 -4.01 12.66
C ILE A 87 -10.94 -5.07 13.02
N ALA A 88 -11.11 -6.09 12.16
CA ALA A 88 -12.08 -7.15 12.39
C ALA A 88 -11.74 -7.91 13.67
N ASN A 89 -10.47 -8.21 13.91
CA ASN A 89 -10.04 -8.83 15.16
C ASN A 89 -10.31 -7.94 16.38
N ASP A 90 -10.04 -6.63 16.30
CA ASP A 90 -10.34 -5.68 17.39
C ASP A 90 -11.83 -5.66 17.75
N PHE A 91 -12.70 -5.72 16.73
CA PHE A 91 -14.14 -5.82 16.91
C PHE A 91 -14.57 -7.17 17.49
N PHE A 92 -14.26 -8.29 16.83
CA PHE A 92 -14.77 -9.60 17.21
C PHE A 92 -14.15 -10.18 18.47
N ARG A 93 -12.84 -9.98 18.69
CA ARG A 93 -12.11 -10.59 19.82
C ARG A 93 -12.06 -9.69 21.04
N HIS A 94 -12.06 -8.37 20.84
CA HIS A 94 -11.91 -7.42 21.94
C HIS A 94 -13.14 -6.56 22.19
N SER A 95 -14.20 -6.68 21.38
CA SER A 95 -15.41 -5.83 21.48
C SER A 95 -15.07 -4.34 21.42
N ARG A 96 -14.03 -3.99 20.66
CA ARG A 96 -13.54 -2.62 20.48
C ARG A 96 -13.88 -2.16 19.08
N PHE A 97 -14.53 -1.01 18.97
CA PHE A 97 -14.88 -0.45 17.67
C PHE A 97 -13.70 0.34 17.13
N PHE A 98 -12.88 -0.32 16.31
CA PHE A 98 -11.78 0.31 15.58
C PHE A 98 -10.73 1.04 16.46
N HIS A 99 -10.47 0.59 17.68
CA HIS A 99 -9.50 1.25 18.58
C HIS A 99 -8.10 1.33 17.96
N ILE A 100 -7.75 0.34 17.14
CA ILE A 100 -6.47 0.29 16.42
C ILE A 100 -6.26 1.46 15.45
N LEU A 101 -7.34 2.03 14.87
CA LEU A 101 -7.25 3.14 13.91
C LEU A 101 -6.81 4.42 14.62
N TYR A 102 -7.59 4.90 15.58
CA TYR A 102 -7.30 6.18 16.21
C TYR A 102 -6.18 6.13 17.27
N LYS A 103 -5.82 4.95 17.80
CA LYS A 103 -4.62 4.81 18.64
C LYS A 103 -3.32 4.94 17.84
N ASN A 104 -3.39 4.96 16.51
CA ASN A 104 -2.27 5.29 15.63
C ASN A 104 -2.08 6.80 15.44
N MET A 105 -2.94 7.65 16.00
CA MET A 105 -2.83 9.10 15.78
C MET A 105 -1.62 9.74 16.49
N PRO A 106 -1.13 10.91 16.03
CA PRO A 106 -0.09 11.65 16.73
C PRO A 106 -0.46 11.90 18.20
N LEU A 107 0.55 11.99 19.07
CA LEU A 107 0.32 12.16 20.52
C LEU A 107 -0.58 13.35 20.87
N SER A 108 -0.49 14.45 20.10
CA SER A 108 -1.35 15.62 20.26
C SER A 108 -2.84 15.36 20.03
N PHE A 109 -3.17 14.41 19.15
CA PHE A 109 -4.54 13.98 18.90
C PHE A 109 -4.94 12.93 19.93
N LEU A 110 -4.03 12.00 20.22
CA LEU A 110 -4.26 10.95 21.20
C LEU A 110 -4.53 11.52 22.60
N SER A 111 -3.87 12.60 23.00
CA SER A 111 -4.10 13.25 24.30
C SER A 111 -5.52 13.82 24.47
N VAL A 112 -6.26 14.04 23.39
CA VAL A 112 -7.69 14.43 23.44
C VAL A 112 -8.59 13.20 23.50
N MET A 113 -8.13 12.06 22.97
CA MET A 113 -8.87 10.81 22.88
C MET A 113 -8.65 9.87 24.08
N THR A 114 -7.56 10.06 24.83
CA THR A 114 -7.18 9.23 25.98
C THR A 114 -7.02 10.05 27.26
N ASN A 115 -7.30 9.45 28.41
CA ASN A 115 -6.96 10.03 29.71
C ASN A 115 -5.48 9.82 30.06
N GLY A 116 -5.02 10.33 31.21
CA GLY A 116 -3.65 10.16 31.69
C GLY A 116 -3.19 8.71 31.94
N LYS A 117 -4.12 7.74 31.90
CA LYS A 117 -3.86 6.30 31.98
C LYS A 117 -3.85 5.61 30.61
N GLY A 118 -4.10 6.34 29.52
CA GLY A 118 -4.19 5.78 28.16
C GLY A 118 -5.52 5.10 27.83
N GLU A 119 -6.53 5.25 28.70
CA GLU A 119 -7.89 4.75 28.48
C GLU A 119 -8.67 5.71 27.58
N ILE A 120 -9.58 5.19 26.77
CA ILE A 120 -10.38 5.98 25.84
C ILE A 120 -11.42 6.82 26.58
N VAL A 121 -11.53 8.10 26.22
CA VAL A 121 -12.53 9.01 26.76
C VAL A 121 -13.57 9.32 25.68
N TYR A 122 -14.86 9.23 25.99
CA TYR A 122 -15.94 9.46 25.04
C TYR A 122 -16.57 10.85 25.20
N THR A 123 -15.79 11.90 24.96
CA THR A 123 -16.30 13.28 24.80
C THR A 123 -16.62 13.57 23.33
N THR A 124 -17.42 14.61 23.05
CA THR A 124 -17.71 15.05 21.67
C THR A 124 -16.43 15.29 20.87
N SER A 125 -15.44 16.00 21.45
CA SER A 125 -14.17 16.29 20.78
C SER A 125 -13.37 15.01 20.48
N SER A 126 -13.34 14.08 21.43
CA SER A 126 -12.70 12.78 21.26
C SER A 126 -13.36 11.97 20.13
N LEU A 127 -14.69 11.88 20.15
CA LEU A 127 -15.47 11.20 19.10
C LEU A 127 -15.24 11.83 17.72
N CYS A 128 -15.21 13.16 17.62
CA CYS A 128 -14.91 13.85 16.37
C CYS A 128 -13.51 13.51 15.85
N LEU A 129 -12.50 13.45 16.72
CA LEU A 129 -11.13 13.10 16.33
C LEU A 129 -11.00 11.62 15.96
N MET A 130 -11.71 10.72 16.62
CA MET A 130 -11.79 9.30 16.23
C MET A 130 -12.41 9.16 14.84
N ALA A 131 -13.56 9.79 14.61
CA ALA A 131 -14.23 9.80 13.31
C ALA A 131 -13.30 10.37 12.22
N PHE A 132 -12.65 11.49 12.51
CA PHE A 132 -11.65 12.08 11.60
C PHE A 132 -10.50 11.12 11.29
N SER A 133 -10.01 10.38 12.29
CA SER A 133 -8.99 9.35 12.10
C SER A 133 -9.43 8.24 11.17
N HIS A 134 -10.65 7.74 11.34
CA HIS A 134 -11.19 6.71 10.46
C HIS A 134 -11.30 7.19 9.02
N VAL A 135 -11.76 8.44 8.82
CA VAL A 135 -11.85 9.06 7.51
C VAL A 135 -10.46 9.17 6.88
N LEU A 136 -9.47 9.71 7.61
CA LEU A 136 -8.10 9.84 7.11
C LEU A 136 -7.49 8.49 6.74
N ASP A 137 -7.58 7.48 7.60
CA ASP A 137 -7.01 6.16 7.32
C ASP A 137 -7.71 5.48 6.14
N THR A 138 -9.03 5.64 6.01
CA THR A 138 -9.79 5.13 4.85
C THR A 138 -9.36 5.81 3.56
N PHE A 139 -9.18 7.13 3.56
CA PHE A 139 -8.73 7.85 2.37
C PHE A 139 -7.28 7.51 2.01
N LEU A 140 -6.37 7.56 2.99
CA LEU A 140 -4.93 7.45 2.76
C LEU A 140 -4.46 6.03 2.46
N HIS A 141 -5.26 5.00 2.77
CA HIS A 141 -4.93 3.61 2.45
C HIS A 141 -5.83 3.09 1.31
N PRO A 142 -7.03 2.54 1.55
CA PRO A 142 -7.82 1.97 0.45
C PRO A 142 -8.30 3.03 -0.56
N GLY A 143 -8.52 4.28 -0.13
CA GLY A 143 -8.89 5.37 -1.03
C GLY A 143 -7.81 5.68 -2.07
N VAL A 144 -6.56 5.90 -1.64
CA VAL A 144 -5.45 6.14 -2.58
C VAL A 144 -5.19 4.91 -3.45
N THR A 145 -5.20 3.70 -2.89
CA THR A 145 -5.07 2.46 -3.69
C THR A 145 -6.15 2.36 -4.76
N TYR A 146 -7.40 2.69 -4.42
CA TYR A 146 -8.51 2.73 -5.37
C TYR A 146 -8.28 3.78 -6.45
N LEU A 147 -7.82 4.98 -6.11
CA LEU A 147 -7.52 6.03 -7.09
C LEU A 147 -6.40 5.61 -8.06
N LEU A 148 -5.34 4.98 -7.56
CA LEU A 148 -4.26 4.43 -8.38
C LEU A 148 -4.78 3.33 -9.32
N TRP A 149 -5.62 2.42 -8.80
CA TRP A 149 -6.27 1.39 -9.60
C TRP A 149 -7.17 1.99 -10.70
N ARG A 150 -7.98 2.99 -10.36
CA ARG A 150 -8.83 3.68 -11.34
C ARG A 150 -8.01 4.40 -12.41
N ALA A 151 -6.90 5.04 -12.04
CA ALA A 151 -5.97 5.64 -12.97
C ALA A 151 -5.35 4.58 -13.91
N HIS A 152 -4.96 3.43 -13.38
CA HIS A 152 -4.47 2.29 -14.16
C HIS A 152 -5.49 1.79 -15.19
N CYS A 153 -6.73 1.58 -14.78
CA CYS A 153 -7.80 1.18 -15.69
C CYS A 153 -8.07 2.21 -16.79
N ARG A 154 -8.06 3.51 -16.45
CA ARG A 154 -8.25 4.60 -17.42
C ARG A 154 -7.13 4.68 -18.45
N SER A 155 -5.92 4.25 -18.10
CA SER A 155 -4.79 4.10 -19.03
C SER A 155 -4.86 2.82 -19.88
N GLY A 156 -5.98 2.08 -19.87
CA GLY A 156 -6.13 0.81 -20.59
C GLY A 156 -5.53 -0.40 -19.85
N GLY A 157 -5.07 -0.22 -18.62
CA GLY A 157 -4.52 -1.28 -17.79
C GLY A 157 -5.58 -2.25 -17.27
N SER A 158 -5.18 -3.49 -17.03
CA SER A 158 -6.03 -4.53 -16.45
C SER A 158 -5.46 -5.08 -15.15
N LEU A 159 -6.22 -5.89 -14.43
CA LEU A 159 -5.70 -6.54 -13.22
C LEU A 159 -4.58 -7.52 -13.59
N GLN A 160 -4.69 -8.18 -14.74
CA GLN A 160 -3.70 -9.15 -15.22
C GLN A 160 -2.36 -8.50 -15.53
N SER A 161 -2.34 -7.23 -15.96
CA SER A 161 -1.09 -6.48 -16.18
C SER A 161 -0.38 -6.12 -14.88
N ILE A 162 -1.07 -6.14 -13.73
CA ILE A 162 -0.50 -5.92 -12.41
C ILE A 162 -0.02 -7.24 -11.79
N ILE A 163 -0.82 -8.30 -11.93
CA ILE A 163 -0.52 -9.64 -11.36
C ILE A 163 0.55 -10.34 -12.22
N THR A 164 1.78 -9.86 -12.13
CA THR A 164 2.98 -10.44 -12.75
C THR A 164 3.91 -10.98 -11.66
N TRP A 165 4.67 -12.04 -11.96
CA TRP A 165 5.61 -12.60 -10.97
C TRP A 165 6.61 -11.58 -10.43
N PRO A 166 7.25 -10.74 -11.28
CA PRO A 166 8.15 -9.71 -10.79
C PRO A 166 7.47 -8.74 -9.82
N LEU A 167 6.24 -8.29 -10.11
CA LEU A 167 5.51 -7.38 -9.24
C LEU A 167 5.05 -8.06 -7.94
N LEU A 168 4.51 -9.28 -8.00
CA LEU A 168 4.09 -10.02 -6.80
C LEU A 168 5.28 -10.28 -5.86
N ILE A 169 6.38 -10.81 -6.39
CA ILE A 169 7.58 -11.14 -5.62
C ILE A 169 8.20 -9.86 -5.05
N SER A 170 8.41 -8.81 -5.85
CA SER A 170 9.01 -7.56 -5.37
C SER A 170 8.16 -6.88 -4.29
N THR A 171 6.84 -6.86 -4.45
CA THR A 171 5.93 -6.27 -3.47
C THR A 171 5.97 -7.04 -2.14
N PHE A 172 5.92 -8.37 -2.20
CA PHE A 172 6.01 -9.22 -1.02
C PHE A 172 7.36 -9.11 -0.31
N LEU A 173 8.46 -9.19 -1.06
CA LEU A 173 9.81 -9.05 -0.50
C LEU A 173 10.03 -7.67 0.12
N MET A 174 9.51 -6.60 -0.50
CA MET A 174 9.59 -5.25 0.08
C MET A 174 8.85 -5.18 1.42
N SER A 175 7.66 -5.78 1.51
CA SER A 175 6.89 -5.87 2.76
C SER A 175 7.65 -6.62 3.87
N ARG A 176 8.27 -7.77 3.52
CA ARG A 176 9.08 -8.54 4.47
C ARG A 176 10.37 -7.82 4.86
N PHE A 177 11.04 -7.18 3.91
CA PHE A 177 12.23 -6.38 4.16
C PHE A 177 11.95 -5.29 5.19
N TRP A 178 10.88 -4.51 5.00
CA TRP A 178 10.49 -3.48 5.95
C TRP A 178 10.13 -4.05 7.32
N SER A 179 9.44 -5.19 7.36
CA SER A 179 9.13 -5.88 8.62
C SER A 179 10.42 -6.24 9.38
N ILE A 180 11.39 -6.86 8.71
CA ILE A 180 12.69 -7.21 9.30
C ILE A 180 13.45 -5.95 9.74
N PHE A 181 13.51 -4.93 8.89
CA PHE A 181 14.21 -3.69 9.15
C PHE A 181 13.68 -2.98 10.40
N HIS A 182 12.34 -2.85 10.54
CA HIS A 182 11.74 -2.23 11.72
C HIS A 182 12.02 -3.01 13.00
N ILE A 183 11.89 -4.35 12.98
CA ILE A 183 12.15 -5.15 14.18
C ILE A 183 13.63 -5.05 14.58
N TYR A 184 14.53 -5.07 13.59
CA TYR A 184 15.96 -4.95 13.86
C TYR A 184 16.30 -3.57 14.44
N TYR A 185 15.72 -2.51 13.88
CA TYR A 185 15.92 -1.15 14.38
C TYR A 185 15.43 -0.98 15.82
N ASN A 186 14.22 -1.44 16.13
CA ASN A 186 13.59 -1.23 17.43
C ASN A 186 14.04 -2.21 18.52
N TYR A 187 14.30 -3.48 18.17
CA TYR A 187 14.53 -4.55 19.15
C TYR A 187 15.86 -5.28 18.99
N ARG A 188 16.67 -4.95 17.98
CA ARG A 188 17.93 -5.63 17.67
C ARG A 188 17.75 -7.13 17.39
N ARG A 189 16.60 -7.52 16.83
CA ARG A 189 16.25 -8.90 16.45
C ARG A 189 15.77 -8.96 15.00
N LEU A 190 15.83 -10.13 14.39
CA LEU A 190 15.23 -10.37 13.08
C LEU A 190 13.85 -11.01 13.27
N GLY A 191 12.86 -10.54 12.51
CA GLY A 191 11.55 -11.15 12.49
C GLY A 191 10.85 -10.84 11.17
N LEU A 192 10.09 -11.80 10.67
CA LEU A 192 9.37 -11.62 9.41
C LEU A 192 8.12 -10.76 9.58
N TYR A 193 7.65 -10.54 10.80
CA TYR A 193 6.39 -9.87 11.11
C TYR A 193 6.64 -8.77 12.14
N TYR A 194 6.47 -7.52 11.72
CA TYR A 194 6.71 -6.38 12.61
C TYR A 194 5.53 -6.14 13.53
N ILE A 195 5.76 -6.30 14.82
CA ILE A 195 4.77 -6.09 15.86
C ILE A 195 4.96 -4.66 16.35
N GLY A 196 4.01 -3.77 16.03
CA GLY A 196 4.23 -2.32 16.04
C GLY A 196 4.20 -1.65 17.42
N ASP A 197 4.97 -2.11 18.39
CA ASP A 197 4.82 -1.68 19.80
C ASP A 197 5.26 -0.24 20.04
N ASP A 198 6.19 0.26 19.21
CA ASP A 198 6.67 1.64 19.22
C ASP A 198 5.65 2.63 18.64
N ILE A 199 4.70 2.15 17.84
CA ILE A 199 3.69 2.98 17.15
C ILE A 199 2.34 2.86 17.83
N TYR A 200 1.93 1.63 18.12
CA TYR A 200 0.61 1.30 18.58
C TYR A 200 0.71 0.98 20.06
N LYS A 201 0.29 1.95 20.90
CA LYS A 201 0.12 1.74 22.34
C LYS A 201 -1.14 0.89 22.62
N LEU A 202 -1.14 -0.32 22.07
CA LEU A 202 -2.17 -1.32 22.26
C LEU A 202 -1.76 -2.22 23.42
N ASN A 203 -2.75 -2.59 24.23
CA ASN A 203 -2.54 -3.50 25.35
C ASN A 203 -2.28 -4.95 24.90
N ASN A 204 -2.56 -5.26 23.62
CA ASN A 204 -2.35 -6.56 23.00
C ASN A 204 -1.98 -6.36 21.52
N GLN A 205 -1.01 -7.13 21.06
CA GLN A 205 -0.43 -7.12 19.73
C GLN A 205 -1.04 -8.15 18.77
N ASP A 206 -1.93 -9.03 19.24
CA ASP A 206 -2.54 -10.12 18.47
C ASP A 206 -3.13 -9.64 17.14
N ALA A 207 -3.68 -8.42 17.09
CA ALA A 207 -4.26 -7.83 15.88
C ALA A 207 -3.28 -7.77 14.70
N TRP A 208 -1.97 -7.63 14.98
CA TRP A 208 -0.94 -7.60 13.94
C TRP A 208 -0.69 -8.97 13.31
N ILE A 209 -0.87 -10.06 14.06
CA ILE A 209 -0.77 -11.42 13.51
C ILE A 209 -1.84 -11.58 12.43
N TYR A 210 -3.09 -11.20 12.73
CA TYR A 210 -4.18 -11.24 11.75
C TYR A 210 -3.93 -10.33 10.54
N ALA A 211 -3.34 -9.16 10.77
CA ALA A 211 -2.97 -8.25 9.68
C ALA A 211 -2.00 -8.93 8.69
N TYR A 212 -0.93 -9.54 9.20
CA TYR A 212 0.05 -10.21 8.34
C TYR A 212 -0.46 -11.52 7.73
N THR A 213 -1.32 -12.25 8.44
CA THR A 213 -2.00 -13.42 7.86
C THR A 213 -2.86 -12.99 6.67
N ALA A 214 -3.63 -11.91 6.80
CA ALA A 214 -4.45 -11.39 5.71
C ALA A 214 -3.60 -10.89 4.53
N GLU A 215 -2.46 -10.26 4.79
CA GLU A 215 -1.49 -9.89 3.75
C GLU A 215 -0.97 -11.12 2.99
N GLY A 216 -0.59 -12.18 3.71
CA GLY A 216 -0.15 -13.44 3.12
C GLY A 216 -1.23 -14.11 2.28
N ILE A 217 -2.47 -14.17 2.79
CA ILE A 217 -3.63 -14.68 2.05
C ILE A 217 -3.87 -13.86 0.79
N PHE A 218 -3.80 -12.52 0.87
CA PHE A 218 -3.95 -11.64 -0.28
C PHE A 218 -2.95 -11.99 -1.40
N PHE A 219 -1.65 -12.09 -1.09
CA PHE A 219 -0.65 -12.47 -2.09
C PHE A 219 -0.83 -13.90 -2.62
N LEU A 220 -1.20 -14.84 -1.75
CA LEU A 220 -1.48 -16.22 -2.14
C LEU A 220 -2.64 -16.28 -3.14
N MET A 221 -3.74 -15.58 -2.87
CA MET A 221 -4.89 -15.51 -3.78
C MET A 221 -4.49 -14.94 -5.15
N LEU A 222 -3.68 -13.88 -5.19
CA LEU A 222 -3.19 -13.31 -6.44
C LEU A 222 -2.28 -14.28 -7.20
N ALA A 223 -1.37 -14.97 -6.51
CA ALA A 223 -0.50 -15.98 -7.10
C ALA A 223 -1.31 -17.16 -7.68
N CYS A 224 -2.25 -17.72 -6.92
CA CYS A 224 -3.15 -18.77 -7.39
C CYS A 224 -3.97 -18.32 -8.60
N SER A 225 -4.54 -17.10 -8.57
CA SER A 225 -5.29 -16.56 -9.71
C SER A 225 -4.45 -16.45 -10.99
N LYS A 226 -3.15 -16.18 -10.84
CA LYS A 226 -2.20 -16.12 -11.96
C LYS A 226 -1.91 -17.50 -12.54
N ILE A 227 -1.73 -18.49 -11.67
CA ILE A 227 -1.45 -19.88 -12.07
C ILE A 227 -2.65 -20.46 -12.83
N LEU A 228 -3.86 -20.32 -12.27
CA LEU A 228 -5.09 -20.84 -12.88
C LEU A 228 -5.34 -20.27 -14.28
N LYS A 229 -5.15 -18.96 -14.48
CA LYS A 229 -5.32 -18.32 -15.80
C LYS A 229 -4.30 -18.75 -16.86
N ARG A 230 -3.17 -19.32 -16.45
CA ARG A 230 -2.19 -19.87 -17.41
C ARG A 230 -2.70 -21.20 -17.96
N SER A 231 -3.29 -22.03 -17.10
CA SER A 231 -3.85 -23.32 -17.49
C SER A 231 -4.93 -23.19 -18.57
N ASP A 232 -5.75 -22.14 -18.53
CA ASP A 232 -6.81 -21.89 -19.52
C ASP A 232 -6.29 -21.53 -20.94
N LYS A 233 -4.99 -21.20 -21.09
CA LYS A 233 -4.39 -20.85 -22.39
C LYS A 233 -3.65 -22.01 -23.04
N GLU A 234 -3.45 -23.11 -22.32
CA GLU A 234 -2.71 -24.29 -22.78
C GLU A 234 -3.66 -25.45 -23.15
N ILE A 235 -4.98 -25.20 -23.18
CA ILE A 235 -6.06 -26.10 -23.65
C ILE A 235 -6.61 -25.53 -24.96
#